data_AF-A0AA42VGQ6-F1
#
_entry.id   AF-A0AA42VGQ6-F1
#
_cell.length_a   1.000
_cell.length_b   1.000
_cell.length_c   1.000
_cell.angle_alpha   90.00
_cell.angle_beta   90.00
_cell.angle_gamma   90.00
#
_symmetry.space_group_name_H-M   'P 1'
#
loop_
_entity.id
_entity.type
_entity.pdbx_description
1 polymer ?
#
loop_
_entity_poly.entity_id
_entity_poly.type
_entity_poly.pdbx_seq_one_letter_code
_entity_poly.pdbx_strand_id
1 'polypeptide(L)'
;MLPGEEGLTQAFDDFMIQTESGQLDAEATSQGLFSYILTKRQRSEIKKVCNENQWVDPEEKGITLTKDYFEHVLNQRKVKDKVTAKDCSTILASAYSKKSKVAINKPRFKGDRERDQQALIFNAEESIRVGNSNGLYGVAIIEISIKNLSPVTAYHATRPKVTAFGR
;
A
#
# COMPACT_ATOMS: atom_id res chain seq x y z
N MET A 1 -9.09 20.00 -4.65
CA MET A 1 -8.69 18.76 -3.96
C MET A 1 -9.52 18.65 -2.69
N LEU A 2 -10.31 17.58 -2.53
CA LEU A 2 -11.07 17.35 -1.30
C LEU A 2 -10.10 17.07 -0.13
N PRO A 3 -10.39 17.48 1.11
CA PRO A 3 -9.53 17.16 2.24
C PRO A 3 -9.70 15.71 2.71
N GLY A 4 -8.67 15.13 3.33
CA GLY A 4 -8.76 13.84 4.02
C GLY A 4 -8.85 12.62 3.08
N GLU A 5 -9.64 11.61 3.48
CA GLU A 5 -9.73 10.33 2.76
C GLU A 5 -10.34 10.45 1.37
N GLU A 6 -11.26 11.39 1.16
CA GLU A 6 -11.85 11.66 -0.15
C GLU A 6 -10.81 12.21 -1.11
N GLY A 7 -9.97 13.15 -0.65
CA GLY A 7 -8.85 13.68 -1.42
C GLY A 7 -7.84 12.61 -1.80
N LEU A 8 -7.54 11.71 -0.84
CA LEU A 8 -6.62 10.62 -1.06
C LEU A 8 -7.16 9.60 -2.08
N THR A 9 -8.45 9.28 -1.98
CA THR A 9 -9.14 8.40 -2.93
C THR A 9 -9.14 9.00 -4.34
N GLN A 10 -9.46 10.30 -4.43
CA GLN A 10 -9.40 11.04 -5.70
C GLN A 10 -8.00 11.04 -6.28
N ALA A 11 -6.96 11.27 -5.46
CA ALA A 11 -5.57 11.22 -5.91
C ALA A 11 -5.21 9.83 -6.47
N PHE A 12 -5.58 8.75 -5.78
CA PHE A 12 -5.35 7.40 -6.28
C PHE A 12 -6.07 7.14 -7.60
N ASP A 13 -7.30 7.61 -7.76
CA ASP A 13 -8.07 7.51 -9.00
C ASP A 13 -7.37 8.27 -10.15
N ASP A 14 -7.07 9.55 -9.93
CA ASP A 14 -6.48 10.42 -10.94
C ASP A 14 -5.12 9.89 -11.41
N PHE A 15 -4.25 9.53 -10.47
CA PHE A 15 -2.91 9.04 -10.81
C PHE A 15 -2.93 7.64 -11.43
N MET A 16 -3.85 6.75 -11.05
CA MET A 16 -3.99 5.46 -11.72
C MET A 16 -4.50 5.60 -13.16
N ILE A 17 -5.45 6.51 -13.41
CA ILE A 17 -5.94 6.80 -14.76
C ILE A 17 -4.81 7.38 -15.62
N GLN A 18 -4.07 8.36 -15.09
CA GLN A 18 -2.92 8.96 -15.80
C GLN A 18 -1.79 7.96 -16.06
N THR A 19 -1.60 7.01 -15.14
CA THR A 19 -0.64 5.90 -15.31
C THR A 19 -1.07 5.01 -16.47
N GLU A 20 -2.36 4.62 -16.52
CA GLU A 20 -2.90 3.77 -17.58
C GLU A 20 -2.88 4.46 -18.96
N SER A 21 -3.12 5.77 -19.02
CA SER A 21 -3.09 6.54 -20.25
C SER A 21 -1.68 6.96 -20.70
N GLY A 22 -0.64 6.72 -19.88
CA GLY A 22 0.72 7.15 -20.16
C GLY A 22 0.93 8.66 -20.10
N GLN A 23 0.05 9.39 -19.39
CA GLN A 23 0.04 10.85 -19.33
C GLN A 23 0.83 11.43 -18.15
N LEU A 24 1.43 10.57 -17.31
CA LEU A 24 2.29 11.03 -16.21
C LEU A 24 3.62 11.56 -16.73
N ASP A 25 3.82 12.87 -16.59
CA ASP A 25 5.06 13.58 -16.91
C ASP A 25 6.28 12.94 -16.22
N ALA A 26 7.33 12.69 -16.99
CA ALA A 26 8.55 12.02 -16.56
C ALA A 26 9.39 12.88 -15.59
N GLU A 27 9.38 14.20 -15.73
CA GLU A 27 10.18 15.09 -14.88
C GLU A 27 9.54 15.30 -13.50
N ALA A 28 8.20 15.42 -13.46
CA ALA A 28 7.43 15.51 -12.21
C ALA A 28 7.49 14.22 -11.36
N THR A 29 7.92 13.09 -11.94
CA THR A 29 7.75 11.77 -11.32
C THR A 29 8.95 11.23 -10.57
N SER A 30 10.12 11.86 -10.72
CA SER A 30 11.33 11.54 -9.94
C SER A 30 11.25 12.00 -8.47
N GLN A 31 10.40 12.97 -8.15
CA GLN A 31 10.32 13.59 -6.81
C GLN A 31 9.17 13.05 -5.94
N GLY A 32 8.37 12.12 -6.46
CA GLY A 32 7.15 11.63 -5.81
C GLY A 32 5.92 12.44 -6.20
N LEU A 33 4.80 11.74 -6.39
CA LEU A 33 3.52 12.35 -6.77
C LEU A 33 2.82 12.95 -5.55
N PHE A 34 2.73 12.16 -4.47
CA PHE A 34 2.20 12.58 -3.18
C PHE A 34 2.61 11.60 -2.09
N SER A 35 2.45 11.99 -0.82
CA SER A 35 2.75 11.15 0.32
C SER A 35 1.50 10.84 1.14
N TYR A 36 1.31 9.57 1.49
CA TYR A 36 0.34 9.17 2.49
C TYR A 36 0.93 9.37 3.88
N ILE A 37 0.35 10.28 4.66
CA ILE A 37 0.79 10.55 6.03
C ILE A 37 0.14 9.58 7.00
N LEU A 38 0.96 8.86 7.75
CA LEU A 38 0.50 7.88 8.73
C LEU A 38 -0.24 8.56 9.88
N THR A 39 -1.30 7.91 10.35
CA THR A 39 -1.94 8.26 11.62
C THR A 39 -1.01 7.93 12.80
N LYS A 40 -1.23 8.57 13.95
CA LYS A 40 -0.51 8.25 15.20
C LYS A 40 -0.61 6.76 15.55
N ARG A 41 -1.78 6.15 15.32
CA ARG A 41 -2.01 4.72 15.55
C ARG A 41 -1.12 3.86 14.66
N GLN A 42 -1.13 4.09 13.35
CA GLN A 42 -0.30 3.35 12.40
C GLN A 42 1.19 3.52 12.67
N ARG A 43 1.63 4.72 13.06
CA ARG A 43 3.03 4.93 13.43
C ARG A 43 3.43 4.13 14.68
N SER A 44 2.55 4.08 15.70
CA SER A 44 2.77 3.22 16.87
C SER A 44 2.80 1.73 16.50
N GLU A 45 1.97 1.28 15.55
CA GLU A 45 1.98 -0.09 15.06
C GLU A 45 3.27 -0.42 14.28
N ILE A 46 3.77 0.49 13.42
CA ILE A 46 5.09 0.35 12.78
C ILE A 46 6.18 0.21 13.83
N LYS A 47 6.21 1.11 14.82
CA LYS A 47 7.20 1.06 15.90
C LYS A 47 7.15 -0.27 16.66
N LYS A 48 5.94 -0.79 16.91
CA LYS A 48 5.75 -2.11 17.53
C LYS A 48 6.34 -3.22 16.66
N VAL A 49 6.02 -3.25 15.36
CA VAL A 49 6.59 -4.21 14.40
C VAL A 49 8.11 -4.14 14.39
N CYS A 50 8.69 -2.93 14.35
CA CYS A 50 10.14 -2.77 14.37
C CYS A 50 10.76 -3.33 15.65
N ASN A 51 10.21 -2.97 16.82
CA ASN A 51 10.71 -3.45 18.10
C ASN A 51 10.65 -4.98 18.25
N GLU A 52 9.52 -5.58 17.84
CA GLU A 52 9.32 -7.04 17.94
C GLU A 52 10.26 -7.83 17.02
N ASN A 53 10.71 -7.23 15.92
CA ASN A 53 11.55 -7.88 14.91
C ASN A 53 12.99 -7.36 14.89
N GLN A 54 13.37 -6.54 15.88
CA GLN A 54 14.71 -5.93 15.97
C GLN A 54 15.08 -5.10 14.74
N TRP A 55 14.08 -4.47 14.11
CA TRP A 55 14.29 -3.52 13.01
C TRP A 55 14.47 -2.11 13.54
N VAL A 56 15.01 -1.25 12.69
CA VAL A 56 15.14 0.18 12.94
C VAL A 56 13.77 0.87 12.95
N ASP A 57 13.55 1.79 13.88
CA ASP A 57 12.34 2.65 13.90
C ASP A 57 12.58 3.82 12.91
N PRO A 58 11.86 3.88 11.77
CA PRO A 58 12.10 4.89 10.74
C PRO A 58 11.69 6.29 11.25
N GLU A 59 12.47 7.34 11.01
CA GLU A 59 12.05 8.70 11.41
C GLU A 59 10.85 9.20 10.59
N GLU A 60 10.77 8.80 9.32
CA GLU A 60 9.77 9.22 8.33
C GLU A 60 8.33 8.88 8.73
N LYS A 61 7.41 9.83 8.51
CA LYS A 61 5.99 9.77 8.87
C LYS A 61 5.08 9.55 7.65
N GLY A 62 5.63 9.70 6.45
CA GLY A 62 4.91 9.54 5.19
C GLY A 62 5.40 8.35 4.37
N ILE A 63 4.54 7.86 3.50
CA ILE A 63 4.90 6.93 2.43
C ILE A 63 4.73 7.68 1.12
N THR A 64 5.84 8.04 0.48
CA THR A 64 5.84 8.77 -0.78
C THR A 64 5.58 7.81 -1.94
N LEU A 65 4.56 8.13 -2.74
CA LEU A 65 4.12 7.32 -3.86
C LEU A 65 4.63 7.94 -5.16
N THR A 66 5.35 7.15 -5.96
CA THR A 66 5.98 7.58 -7.21
C THR A 66 5.26 6.99 -8.41
N LYS A 67 5.52 7.51 -9.62
CA LYS A 67 5.03 6.90 -10.87
C LYS A 67 5.41 5.43 -10.98
N ASP A 68 6.67 5.10 -10.72
CA ASP A 68 7.17 3.73 -10.79
C ASP A 68 6.34 2.79 -9.89
N TYR A 69 5.91 3.26 -8.73
CA TYR A 69 5.04 2.50 -7.85
C TYR A 69 3.64 2.28 -8.46
N PHE A 70 3.02 3.32 -9.01
CA PHE A 70 1.72 3.19 -9.69
C PHE A 70 1.79 2.25 -10.90
N GLU A 71 2.82 2.40 -11.75
CA GLU A 71 3.10 1.53 -12.89
C GLU A 71 3.34 0.09 -12.45
N HIS A 72 4.13 -0.11 -11.38
CA HIS A 72 4.39 -1.42 -10.81
C HIS A 72 3.08 -2.09 -10.36
N VAL A 73 2.25 -1.39 -9.58
CA VAL A 73 0.97 -1.93 -9.11
C VAL A 73 0.07 -2.27 -10.30
N LEU A 74 -0.11 -1.34 -11.23
CA LEU A 74 -0.97 -1.54 -12.41
C LEU A 74 -0.53 -2.77 -13.23
N ASN A 75 0.77 -2.87 -13.53
CA ASN A 75 1.32 -3.98 -14.30
C ASN A 75 1.16 -5.32 -13.58
N GLN A 76 1.48 -5.39 -12.29
CA GLN A 76 1.34 -6.61 -11.51
C GLN A 76 -0.12 -7.07 -11.40
N ARG A 77 -1.04 -6.13 -11.17
CA ARG A 77 -2.47 -6.43 -11.00
C ARG A 77 -3.14 -6.80 -12.32
N LYS A 78 -2.83 -6.12 -13.42
CA LYS A 78 -3.32 -6.50 -14.77
C LYS A 78 -2.90 -7.91 -15.15
N VAL A 79 -1.64 -8.28 -14.92
CA VAL A 79 -1.13 -9.61 -15.30
C VAL A 79 -1.68 -10.71 -14.39
N LYS A 80 -1.67 -10.50 -13.07
CA LYS A 80 -2.02 -11.56 -12.11
C LYS A 80 -3.53 -11.69 -11.90
N ASP A 81 -4.22 -10.56 -11.82
CA ASP A 81 -5.61 -10.52 -11.36
C ASP A 81 -6.58 -10.13 -12.48
N LYS A 82 -6.08 -9.67 -13.64
CA LYS A 82 -6.87 -9.19 -14.79
C LYS A 82 -7.84 -8.05 -14.43
N VAL A 83 -7.38 -7.14 -13.58
CA VAL A 83 -8.17 -6.01 -13.08
C VAL A 83 -7.78 -4.69 -13.75
N THR A 84 -8.67 -3.71 -13.69
CA THR A 84 -8.53 -2.39 -14.34
C THR A 84 -7.71 -1.40 -13.50
N ALA A 85 -7.36 -0.24 -14.07
CA ALA A 85 -6.77 0.85 -13.29
C ALA A 85 -7.69 1.34 -12.15
N LYS A 86 -9.01 1.37 -12.38
CA LYS A 86 -10.01 1.72 -11.37
C LYS A 86 -10.07 0.70 -10.22
N ASP A 87 -9.86 -0.57 -10.52
CA ASP A 87 -9.72 -1.59 -9.49
C ASP A 87 -8.45 -1.39 -8.67
N CYS A 88 -7.33 -1.02 -9.32
CA CYS A 88 -6.07 -0.73 -8.66
C CYS A 88 -6.17 0.48 -7.73
N SER A 89 -6.85 1.55 -8.15
CA SER A 89 -7.10 2.71 -7.29
C SER A 89 -7.98 2.34 -6.10
N THR A 90 -9.00 1.49 -6.29
CA THR A 90 -9.84 0.96 -5.21
C THR A 90 -9.01 0.16 -4.19
N ILE A 91 -8.08 -0.68 -4.65
CA ILE A 91 -7.15 -1.42 -3.79
C ILE A 91 -6.28 -0.46 -2.98
N LEU A 92 -5.68 0.53 -3.63
CA LEU A 92 -4.79 1.50 -2.98
C LEU A 92 -5.53 2.36 -1.95
N ALA A 93 -6.71 2.89 -2.30
CA ALA A 93 -7.52 3.68 -1.38
C ALA A 93 -7.96 2.87 -0.16
N SER A 94 -8.28 1.59 -0.34
CA SER A 94 -8.58 0.68 0.77
C SER A 94 -7.35 0.41 1.64
N ALA A 95 -6.19 0.16 1.03
CA ALA A 95 -4.96 -0.14 1.75
C ALA A 95 -4.41 1.07 2.52
N TYR A 96 -4.44 2.27 1.95
CA TYR A 96 -3.95 3.51 2.56
C TYR A 96 -5.11 4.34 3.15
N SER A 97 -5.85 3.77 4.09
CA SER A 97 -6.96 4.46 4.77
C SER A 97 -6.61 4.77 6.22
N LYS A 98 -7.32 5.69 6.88
CA LYS A 98 -7.11 5.96 8.32
C LYS A 98 -7.42 4.74 9.19
N LYS A 99 -8.25 3.82 8.66
CA LYS A 99 -8.66 2.58 9.31
C LYS A 99 -7.64 1.46 9.15
N SER A 100 -6.63 1.64 8.30
CA SER A 100 -5.64 0.61 8.06
C SER A 100 -4.81 0.31 9.31
N LYS A 101 -4.45 -0.97 9.44
CA LYS A 101 -3.57 -1.54 10.46
C LYS A 101 -2.23 -1.90 9.84
N VAL A 102 -1.21 -2.02 10.68
CA VAL A 102 0.12 -2.46 10.27
C VAL A 102 0.46 -3.82 10.90
N ALA A 103 1.04 -4.72 10.11
CA ALA A 103 1.57 -6.00 10.58
C ALA A 103 2.85 -6.38 9.83
N ILE A 104 3.63 -7.33 10.36
CA ILE A 104 4.80 -7.85 9.63
C ILE A 104 4.39 -8.64 8.38
N ASN A 105 5.11 -8.45 7.27
CA ASN A 105 5.05 -9.33 6.11
C ASN A 105 5.88 -10.58 6.36
N LYS A 106 5.26 -11.61 6.96
CA LYS A 106 5.99 -12.81 7.41
C LYS A 106 6.72 -13.51 6.25
N PRO A 107 7.95 -14.03 6.49
CA PRO A 107 8.68 -14.86 5.54
C PRO A 107 7.84 -16.07 5.10
N ARG A 108 7.89 -16.45 3.82
CA ARG A 108 7.17 -17.64 3.32
C ARG A 108 7.88 -18.96 3.64
N PHE A 109 9.20 -18.93 3.71
CA PHE A 109 10.05 -20.07 4.00
C PHE A 109 11.31 -19.60 4.73
N LYS A 110 12.02 -20.54 5.37
CA LYS A 110 13.27 -20.24 6.06
C LYS A 110 14.31 -19.68 5.07
N GLY A 111 14.81 -18.48 5.33
CA GLY A 111 15.80 -17.81 4.46
C GLY A 111 15.20 -16.93 3.35
N ASP A 112 13.89 -16.69 3.36
CA ASP A 112 13.23 -15.72 2.48
C ASP A 112 13.69 -14.29 2.82
N ARG A 113 14.60 -13.76 1.99
CA ARG A 113 15.13 -12.40 2.12
C ARG A 113 14.32 -11.35 1.37
N GLU A 114 13.39 -11.75 0.50
CA GLU A 114 12.58 -10.82 -0.29
C GLU A 114 11.59 -10.03 0.57
N ARG A 115 11.27 -10.56 1.75
CA ARG A 115 10.36 -9.94 2.74
C ARG A 115 11.08 -9.38 3.95
N ASP A 116 12.41 -9.32 3.90
CA ASP A 116 13.16 -8.74 4.99
C ASP A 116 12.75 -7.27 5.18
N GLN A 117 12.53 -6.89 6.43
CA GLN A 117 12.08 -5.55 6.81
C GLN A 117 10.82 -5.04 6.08
N GLN A 118 9.94 -5.94 5.66
CA GLN A 118 8.66 -5.56 5.05
C GLN A 118 7.49 -5.64 6.03
N ALA A 119 6.64 -4.62 6.00
CA ALA A 119 5.37 -4.59 6.70
C ALA A 119 4.20 -4.52 5.71
N LEU A 120 3.03 -4.95 6.18
CA LEU A 120 1.76 -4.87 5.49
C LEU A 120 0.97 -3.71 6.08
N ILE A 121 0.36 -2.89 5.22
CA ILE A 121 -0.65 -1.90 5.58
C ILE A 121 -1.97 -2.32 4.94
N PHE A 122 -3.02 -2.51 5.73
CA PHE A 122 -4.28 -3.05 5.22
C PHE A 122 -5.49 -2.61 6.04
N ASN A 123 -6.63 -2.44 5.37
CA ASN A 123 -7.92 -2.24 6.02
C ASN A 123 -8.63 -3.61 6.16
N ALA A 124 -8.89 -4.04 7.40
CA ALA A 124 -9.59 -5.29 7.70
C ALA A 124 -11.07 -5.09 8.09
N GLU A 125 -11.52 -3.84 8.12
CA GLU A 125 -12.84 -3.45 8.61
C GLU A 125 -13.84 -3.35 7.46
N GLU A 126 -13.42 -2.79 6.31
CA GLU A 126 -14.28 -2.54 5.16
C GLU A 126 -13.82 -3.31 3.94
N SER A 127 -14.70 -4.15 3.40
CA SER A 127 -14.42 -4.88 2.17
C SER A 127 -14.70 -4.04 0.93
N ILE A 128 -13.90 -4.27 -0.11
CA ILE A 128 -14.02 -3.68 -1.44
C ILE A 128 -14.47 -4.70 -2.47
N ARG A 129 -14.96 -4.18 -3.60
CA ARG A 129 -15.13 -4.93 -4.85
C ARG A 129 -13.93 -4.66 -5.74
N VAL A 130 -13.40 -5.72 -6.36
CA VAL A 130 -12.30 -5.65 -7.33
C VAL A 130 -12.69 -6.55 -8.50
N GLY A 131 -12.83 -5.95 -9.69
CA GLY A 131 -13.43 -6.60 -10.85
C GLY A 131 -14.82 -7.15 -10.54
N ASN A 132 -14.98 -8.47 -10.70
CA ASN A 132 -16.24 -9.17 -10.43
C ASN A 132 -16.32 -9.82 -9.04
N SER A 133 -15.29 -9.64 -8.20
CA SER A 133 -15.21 -10.25 -6.88
C SER A 133 -15.53 -9.25 -5.77
N ASN A 134 -16.39 -9.67 -4.83
CA ASN A 134 -16.77 -8.91 -3.64
C ASN A 134 -16.12 -9.49 -2.38
N GLY A 135 -16.15 -8.75 -1.28
CA GLY A 135 -15.66 -9.24 0.02
C GLY A 135 -14.13 -9.33 0.10
N LEU A 136 -13.43 -8.53 -0.72
CA LEU A 136 -11.97 -8.42 -0.76
C LEU A 136 -11.49 -7.23 0.06
N TYR A 137 -10.20 -7.14 0.32
CA TYR A 137 -9.62 -6.09 1.17
C TYR A 137 -8.30 -5.61 0.57
N GLY A 138 -8.07 -4.30 0.56
CA GLY A 138 -6.83 -3.71 0.07
C GLY A 138 -5.66 -3.93 1.02
N VAL A 139 -4.52 -4.32 0.46
CA VAL A 139 -3.27 -4.56 1.18
C VAL A 139 -2.13 -3.91 0.41
N ALA A 140 -1.33 -3.09 1.08
CA ALA A 140 -0.07 -2.58 0.58
C ALA A 140 1.09 -3.21 1.35
N ILE A 141 2.22 -3.40 0.67
CA ILE A 141 3.49 -3.80 1.27
C ILE A 141 4.38 -2.56 1.29
N ILE A 142 5.00 -2.32 2.44
CA ILE A 142 6.02 -1.28 2.62
C ILE A 142 7.31 -1.92 3.11
N GLU A 143 8.43 -1.39 2.65
CA GLU A 143 9.76 -1.70 3.16
C GLU A 143 10.16 -0.63 4.18
N ILE A 144 10.70 -1.08 5.30
CA ILE A 144 11.13 -0.24 6.41
C ILE A 144 12.64 -0.15 6.37
N SER A 145 13.15 1.08 6.41
CA SER A 145 14.57 1.37 6.54
C SER A 145 14.78 2.52 7.52
N ILE A 146 16.03 2.80 7.92
CA ILE A 146 16.33 3.90 8.87
C ILE A 146 15.72 5.23 8.40
N LYS A 147 15.82 5.51 7.10
CA LYS A 147 15.47 6.81 6.53
C LYS A 147 14.05 6.86 6.00
N ASN A 148 13.55 5.75 5.46
CA ASN A 148 12.38 5.77 4.58
C ASN A 148 11.38 4.66 4.92
N LEU A 149 10.11 4.97 4.65
CA LEU A 149 9.04 4.01 4.44
C LEU A 149 8.74 3.93 2.94
N SER A 150 9.21 2.87 2.29
CA SER A 150 9.16 2.76 0.82
C SER A 150 8.01 1.85 0.39
N PRO A 151 7.11 2.29 -0.50
CA PRO A 151 6.06 1.43 -1.00
C PRO A 151 6.64 0.36 -1.94
N VAL A 152 6.26 -0.91 -1.76
CA VAL A 152 6.76 -2.03 -2.56
C VAL A 152 5.72 -2.45 -3.60
N THR A 153 4.50 -2.78 -3.15
CA THR A 153 3.39 -3.18 -4.04
C THR A 153 2.05 -3.09 -3.31
N ALA A 154 0.94 -3.21 -4.05
CA ALA A 154 -0.39 -3.35 -3.48
C ALA A 154 -1.22 -4.42 -4.20
N TYR A 155 -2.11 -5.06 -3.46
CA TYR A 155 -2.97 -6.14 -3.93
C TYR A 155 -4.23 -6.27 -3.08
N HIS A 156 -5.17 -7.09 -3.54
CA HIS A 156 -6.37 -7.44 -2.77
C HIS A 156 -6.24 -8.82 -2.13
N ALA A 157 -6.80 -8.98 -0.93
CA ALA A 157 -6.79 -10.23 -0.19
C ALA A 157 -8.20 -10.62 0.27
N THR A 158 -8.40 -11.91 0.52
CA THR A 158 -9.64 -12.43 1.12
C THR A 158 -9.65 -12.18 2.63
N ARG A 159 -10.83 -12.16 3.25
CA ARG A 159 -10.98 -12.00 4.70
C ARG A 159 -10.10 -12.94 5.53
N PRO A 160 -10.05 -14.26 5.28
CA PRO A 160 -9.21 -15.16 6.07
C PRO A 160 -7.73 -14.77 6.03
N LYS A 161 -7.24 -14.33 4.86
CA LYS A 161 -5.86 -13.91 4.67
C LYS A 161 -5.55 -12.63 5.45
N VAL A 162 -6.45 -11.65 5.40
CA VAL A 162 -6.29 -10.39 6.15
C VAL A 162 -6.36 -10.61 7.66
N THR A 163 -7.26 -11.47 8.12
CA THR A 163 -7.34 -11.84 9.55
C THR A 163 -6.06 -12.52 10.03
N ALA A 164 -5.40 -13.30 9.17
CA ALA A 164 -4.13 -13.95 9.51
C ALA A 164 -2.96 -12.97 9.64
N PHE A 165 -3.00 -11.79 9.00
CA PHE A 165 -1.95 -10.77 9.15
C PHE A 165 -1.95 -10.14 10.54
N GLY A 166 -3.14 -9.89 11.11
CA GLY A 166 -3.28 -9.26 12.43
C GLY A 166 -3.02 -10.18 13.62
N ARG A 167 -2.57 -11.42 13.38
CA ARG A 167 -2.21 -12.42 14.40
C ARG A 167 -0.70 -12.58 14.46
#